data_AF-A0A7S3MWA7-F1
#
_entry.id   AF-A0A7S3MWA7-F1
#
_cell.length_a   1.000
_cell.length_b   1.000
_cell.length_c   1.000
_cell.angle_alpha   90.00
_cell.angle_beta   90.00
_cell.angle_gamma   90.00
#
_symmetry.space_group_name_H-M   'P 1'
#
loop_
_entity.id
_entity.type
_entity.pdbx_description
1 polymer ?
#
loop_
_entity_poly.entity_id
_entity_poly.type
_entity_poly.pdbx_seq_one_letter_code
_entity_poly.pdbx_strand_id
1 'polypeptide(L)'
;MEKMFEVIQELDDFEAKFKELESRKDLYNDWQIVLETTPTVFENLDDCREQLSLRCLMWRSLSEWLDMNDKWYKTKFNEVDAKDIAAKAEKFSKNCMRLEKNLEPNPIQERLKNLVNTFKEAMPIVTALRNDKLTERHWDEIKILINQKELDITRDDFTLKALIDMDVNQFQEQITSISTQATQEFNLKQQINEIDELWRKINFITDYDERCDSYVLKDLDDIFTALDESLANINMILGSRFVKPLRTEAEQWKKWIMTISDMVDEWIMCQKNWRYLQNIFKADDIQRALPQENSMFAKVTSGFTNLMQ
;
A
#
# COMPACT_ATOMS: atom_id res chain seq x y z
N MET A 1 -32.06 8.44 23.29
CA MET A 1 -32.59 8.37 21.91
C MET A 1 -33.97 9.02 21.83
N GLU A 2 -34.91 8.73 22.74
CA GLU A 2 -36.23 9.39 22.77
C GLU A 2 -36.17 10.93 22.80
N LYS A 3 -35.43 11.53 23.75
CA LYS A 3 -35.24 12.99 23.81
C LYS A 3 -34.56 13.61 22.59
N MET A 4 -33.84 12.80 21.80
CA MET A 4 -33.15 13.28 20.60
C MET A 4 -34.10 13.28 19.39
N PHE A 5 -34.99 12.28 19.31
CA PHE A 5 -36.04 12.22 18.32
C PHE A 5 -37.07 13.34 18.53
N GLU A 6 -37.45 13.62 19.78
CA GLU A 6 -38.31 14.76 20.13
C GLU A 6 -37.72 16.10 19.69
N VAL A 7 -36.41 16.32 19.93
CA VAL A 7 -35.74 17.57 19.54
C VAL A 7 -35.60 17.70 18.02
N ILE A 8 -35.36 16.60 17.30
CA ILE A 8 -35.33 16.62 15.82
C ILE A 8 -36.72 16.95 15.27
N GLN A 9 -37.78 16.38 15.87
CA GLN A 9 -39.16 16.65 15.47
C GLN A 9 -39.57 18.11 15.74
N GLU A 10 -39.20 18.68 16.89
CA GLU A 10 -39.41 20.10 17.17
C GLU A 10 -38.66 21.00 16.18
N LEU A 11 -37.43 20.63 15.81
CA LEU A 11 -36.64 21.37 14.81
C LEU A 11 -37.26 21.30 13.41
N ASP A 12 -37.83 20.16 13.03
CA ASP A 12 -38.57 20.01 11.76
C ASP A 12 -39.85 20.87 11.75
N ASP A 13 -40.56 20.95 12.89
CA ASP A 13 -41.73 21.84 13.05
C ASP A 13 -41.34 23.33 12.96
N PHE A 14 -40.19 23.71 13.52
CA PHE A 14 -39.65 25.06 13.36
C PHE A 14 -39.19 25.32 11.92
N GLU A 15 -38.59 24.35 11.23
CA GLU A 15 -38.19 24.47 9.83
C GLU A 15 -39.41 24.67 8.91
N ALA A 16 -40.50 23.97 9.16
CA ALA A 16 -41.77 24.14 8.46
C ALA A 16 -42.36 25.54 8.66
N LYS A 17 -42.36 26.05 9.90
CA LYS A 17 -42.80 27.42 10.22
C LYS A 17 -41.92 28.47 9.57
N PHE A 18 -40.59 28.28 9.54
CA PHE A 18 -39.67 29.18 8.86
C PHE A 18 -39.92 29.22 7.36
N LYS A 19 -40.21 28.09 6.72
CA LYS A 19 -40.54 28.03 5.29
C LYS A 19 -41.84 28.76 4.95
N GLU A 20 -42.83 28.71 5.84
CA GLU A 20 -44.05 29.51 5.71
C GLU A 20 -43.77 31.01 5.84
N LEU A 21 -42.89 31.41 6.77
CA LEU A 21 -42.47 32.80 6.94
C LEU A 21 -41.64 33.33 5.76
N GLU A 22 -40.75 32.52 5.19
CA GLU A 22 -40.02 32.83 3.94
C GLU A 22 -40.99 33.04 2.78
N SER A 23 -41.98 32.15 2.62
CA SER A 23 -43.01 32.28 1.58
C SER A 23 -43.84 33.58 1.74
N ARG A 24 -44.09 34.01 2.98
CA ARG A 24 -44.75 35.29 3.29
C ARG A 24 -43.85 36.49 3.02
N LYS A 25 -42.54 36.39 3.34
CA LYS A 25 -41.54 37.42 2.99
C LYS A 25 -41.50 37.63 1.48
N ASP A 26 -41.45 36.56 0.70
CA ASP A 26 -41.44 36.63 -0.77
C ASP A 26 -42.72 37.28 -1.31
N LEU A 27 -43.89 36.88 -0.79
CA LEU A 27 -45.17 37.49 -1.15
C LEU A 27 -45.21 39.00 -0.85
N TYR A 28 -44.70 39.42 0.31
CA TYR A 28 -44.65 40.84 0.67
C TYR A 28 -43.64 41.63 -0.16
N ASN A 29 -42.50 41.03 -0.50
CA ASN A 29 -41.54 41.63 -1.41
C ASN A 29 -42.10 41.75 -2.83
N ASP A 30 -42.83 40.75 -3.32
CA ASP A 30 -43.54 40.80 -4.60
C ASP A 30 -44.57 41.94 -4.62
N TRP A 31 -45.36 42.11 -3.55
CA TRP A 31 -46.28 43.23 -3.42
C TRP A 31 -45.57 44.58 -3.39
N GLN A 32 -44.42 44.68 -2.72
CA GLN A 32 -43.63 45.90 -2.67
C GLN A 32 -43.04 46.27 -4.04
N ILE A 33 -42.61 45.27 -4.84
CA ILE A 33 -42.15 45.46 -6.22
C ILE A 33 -43.29 45.94 -7.12
N VAL A 34 -44.47 45.31 -7.03
CA VAL A 34 -45.67 45.72 -7.79
C VAL A 34 -46.12 47.13 -7.46
N LEU A 35 -45.91 47.56 -6.21
CA LEU A 35 -46.22 48.91 -5.72
C LEU A 35 -45.08 49.93 -5.93
N GLU A 36 -44.02 49.57 -6.68
CA GLU A 36 -42.83 50.40 -6.95
C GLU A 36 -42.12 50.93 -5.68
N THR A 37 -42.24 50.19 -4.58
CA THR A 37 -41.58 50.49 -3.31
C THR A 37 -40.31 49.68 -3.13
N THR A 38 -39.34 50.20 -2.35
CA THR A 38 -38.08 49.50 -2.08
C THR A 38 -38.36 48.22 -1.28
N PRO A 39 -37.90 47.04 -1.74
CA PRO A 39 -38.09 45.78 -1.02
C PRO A 39 -37.45 45.82 0.37
N THR A 40 -38.13 45.25 1.35
CA THR A 40 -37.64 45.23 2.74
C THR A 40 -36.70 44.05 2.94
N VAL A 41 -35.46 44.32 3.35
CA VAL A 41 -34.50 43.27 3.70
C VAL A 41 -34.78 42.82 5.14
N PHE A 42 -35.17 41.56 5.32
CA PHE A 42 -35.45 40.98 6.63
C PHE A 42 -34.21 40.25 7.17
N GLU A 43 -33.18 41.01 7.56
CA GLU A 43 -31.90 40.46 8.06
C GLU A 43 -32.12 39.51 9.26
N ASN A 44 -33.02 39.85 10.19
CA ASN A 44 -33.37 39.00 11.34
C ASN A 44 -33.92 37.62 10.96
N LEU A 45 -34.64 37.53 9.83
CA LEU A 45 -35.20 36.27 9.37
C LEU A 45 -34.11 35.38 8.75
N ASP A 46 -33.18 36.01 8.03
CA ASP A 46 -32.05 35.34 7.40
C ASP A 46 -31.05 34.85 8.48
N ASP A 47 -30.75 35.66 9.50
CA ASP A 47 -29.93 35.27 10.66
C ASP A 47 -30.55 34.10 11.45
N CYS A 48 -31.86 34.16 11.71
CA CYS A 48 -32.55 33.06 12.39
C CYS A 48 -32.60 31.79 11.54
N ARG A 49 -32.70 31.91 10.21
CA ARG A 49 -32.65 30.77 9.28
C ARG A 49 -31.28 30.11 9.32
N GLU A 50 -30.21 30.89 9.31
CA GLU A 50 -28.85 30.39 9.46
C GLU A 50 -28.67 29.65 10.79
N GLN A 51 -29.08 30.24 11.92
CA GLN A 51 -28.98 29.60 13.23
C GLN A 51 -29.81 28.32 13.35
N LEU A 52 -31.03 28.31 12.78
CA LEU A 52 -31.88 27.12 12.74
C LEU A 52 -31.23 26.02 11.89
N SER A 53 -30.74 26.36 10.70
CA SER A 53 -30.10 25.41 9.79
C SER A 53 -28.87 24.74 10.43
N LEU A 54 -28.09 25.49 11.20
CA LEU A 54 -26.93 25.00 11.94
C LEU A 54 -27.35 24.05 13.08
N ARG A 55 -28.43 24.35 13.80
CA ARG A 55 -28.97 23.45 14.84
C ARG A 55 -29.58 22.18 14.26
N CYS A 56 -30.30 22.25 13.14
CA CYS A 56 -30.78 21.08 12.42
C CYS A 56 -29.63 20.21 11.93
N LEU A 57 -28.60 20.82 11.32
CA LEU A 57 -27.40 20.12 10.89
C LEU A 57 -26.73 19.39 12.05
N MET A 58 -26.64 20.02 13.22
CA MET A 58 -26.01 19.46 14.40
C MET A 58 -26.72 18.21 14.92
N TRP A 59 -28.03 18.29 15.13
CA TRP A 59 -28.81 17.15 15.63
C TRP A 59 -28.95 16.03 14.61
N ARG A 60 -29.17 16.36 13.33
CA ARG A 60 -29.19 15.36 12.24
C ARG A 60 -27.83 14.69 12.10
N SER A 61 -26.73 15.45 12.12
CA SER A 61 -25.38 14.89 12.05
C SER A 61 -25.07 13.95 13.22
N LEU A 62 -25.53 14.28 14.43
CA LEU A 62 -25.35 13.40 15.59
C LEU A 62 -26.20 12.13 15.46
N SER A 63 -27.42 12.23 14.92
CA SER A 63 -28.30 11.05 14.76
C SER A 63 -27.73 10.12 13.71
N GLU A 64 -27.36 10.67 12.55
CA GLU A 64 -26.71 9.94 11.47
C GLU A 64 -25.42 9.27 11.96
N TRP A 65 -24.61 9.99 12.74
CA TRP A 65 -23.38 9.42 13.32
C TRP A 65 -23.68 8.28 14.29
N LEU A 66 -24.68 8.41 15.17
CA LEU A 66 -25.05 7.34 16.10
C LEU A 66 -25.58 6.10 15.38
N ASP A 67 -26.39 6.27 14.34
CA ASP A 67 -26.89 5.16 13.53
C ASP A 67 -25.77 4.47 12.74
N MET A 68 -24.84 5.25 12.18
CA MET A 68 -23.65 4.71 11.51
C MET A 68 -22.74 4.00 12.51
N ASN A 69 -22.56 4.56 13.69
CA ASN A 69 -21.77 4.00 14.78
C ASN A 69 -22.34 2.65 15.26
N ASP A 70 -23.66 2.55 15.47
CA ASP A 70 -24.31 1.29 15.84
C ASP A 70 -24.17 0.23 14.73
N LYS A 71 -24.26 0.64 13.46
CA LYS A 71 -23.99 -0.24 12.31
C LYS A 71 -22.54 -0.71 12.31
N TRP A 72 -21.57 0.18 12.47
CA TRP A 72 -20.15 -0.16 12.48
C TRP A 72 -19.75 -1.03 13.66
N TYR A 73 -20.38 -0.86 14.81
CA TYR A 73 -20.17 -1.74 15.96
C TYR A 73 -20.73 -3.15 15.77
N LYS A 74 -21.76 -3.31 14.92
CA LYS A 74 -22.37 -4.61 14.60
C LYS A 74 -21.74 -5.29 13.38
N THR A 75 -21.07 -4.55 12.51
CA THR A 75 -20.36 -5.12 11.36
C THR A 75 -19.15 -5.92 11.80
N LYS A 76 -18.96 -7.09 11.18
CA LYS A 76 -17.78 -7.95 11.37
C LYS A 76 -16.53 -7.23 10.88
N PHE A 77 -15.42 -7.37 11.61
CA PHE A 77 -14.17 -6.67 11.29
C PHE A 77 -13.66 -6.90 9.86
N ASN A 78 -13.94 -8.08 9.28
CA ASN A 78 -13.54 -8.43 7.91
C ASN A 78 -14.27 -7.63 6.81
N GLU A 79 -15.52 -7.19 7.07
CA GLU A 79 -16.36 -6.44 6.14
C GLU A 79 -16.24 -4.92 6.31
N VAL A 80 -15.49 -4.46 7.33
CA VAL A 80 -15.35 -3.04 7.67
C VAL A 80 -14.45 -2.32 6.66
N ASP A 81 -15.01 -1.47 5.81
CA ASP A 81 -14.22 -0.59 4.93
C ASP A 81 -13.66 0.63 5.70
N ALA A 82 -12.41 0.52 6.13
CA ALA A 82 -11.70 1.59 6.83
C ALA A 82 -11.59 2.89 6.02
N LYS A 83 -11.58 2.83 4.68
CA LYS A 83 -11.51 4.03 3.82
C LYS A 83 -12.84 4.77 3.79
N ASP A 84 -13.95 4.04 3.67
CA ASP A 84 -15.30 4.63 3.71
C ASP A 84 -15.59 5.24 5.09
N ILE A 85 -15.21 4.56 6.17
CA ILE A 85 -15.38 5.10 7.53
C ILE A 85 -14.51 6.34 7.74
N ALA A 86 -13.25 6.33 7.29
CA ALA A 86 -12.38 7.51 7.38
C ALA A 86 -12.93 8.71 6.59
N ALA A 87 -13.46 8.47 5.38
CA ALA A 87 -14.09 9.52 4.56
C ALA A 87 -15.32 10.12 5.24
N LYS A 88 -16.17 9.26 5.83
CA LYS A 88 -17.33 9.70 6.62
C LYS A 88 -16.89 10.47 7.86
N ALA A 89 -15.93 9.96 8.63
CA ALA A 89 -15.37 10.65 9.80
C ALA A 89 -14.83 12.05 9.45
N GLU A 90 -14.15 12.20 8.32
CA GLU A 90 -13.65 13.51 7.86
C GLU A 90 -14.79 14.46 7.47
N LYS A 91 -15.86 13.96 6.82
CA LYS A 91 -17.06 14.75 6.53
C LYS A 91 -17.72 15.26 7.81
N PHE A 92 -17.91 14.38 8.80
CA PHE A 92 -18.51 14.75 10.08
C PHE A 92 -17.59 15.66 10.92
N SER A 93 -16.27 15.51 10.82
CA SER A 93 -15.30 16.44 11.41
C SER A 93 -15.42 17.86 10.83
N LYS A 94 -15.53 17.99 9.49
CA LYS A 94 -15.79 19.28 8.84
C LYS A 94 -17.13 19.89 9.27
N ASN A 95 -18.16 19.07 9.42
CA ASN A 95 -19.43 19.52 9.98
C ASN A 95 -19.27 20.03 11.42
N CYS A 96 -18.51 19.33 12.27
CA CYS A 96 -18.21 19.78 13.63
C CYS A 96 -17.47 21.12 13.64
N MET A 97 -16.44 21.30 12.80
CA MET A 97 -15.72 22.58 12.69
C MET A 97 -16.63 23.73 12.23
N ARG A 98 -17.55 23.47 11.30
CA ARG A 98 -18.54 24.46 10.87
C ARG A 98 -19.51 24.83 11.99
N LEU A 99 -19.90 23.86 12.82
CA LEU A 99 -20.76 24.10 13.97
C LEU A 99 -20.01 24.90 15.05
N GLU A 100 -18.76 24.56 15.36
CA GLU A 100 -17.93 25.29 16.33
C GLU A 100 -17.67 26.75 15.93
N LYS A 101 -17.57 27.04 14.63
CA LYS A 101 -17.31 28.40 14.13
C LYS A 101 -18.55 29.31 14.21
N ASN A 102 -19.75 28.74 14.10
CA ASN A 102 -20.98 29.51 13.87
C ASN A 102 -22.03 29.38 14.99
N LEU A 103 -21.77 28.56 16.02
CA LEU A 103 -22.65 28.37 17.18
C LEU A 103 -21.85 28.49 18.47
N GLU A 104 -22.51 28.92 19.53
CA GLU A 104 -21.92 28.93 20.87
C GLU A 104 -21.57 27.50 21.35
N PRO A 105 -20.55 27.36 22.21
CA PRO A 105 -20.10 26.07 22.71
C PRO A 105 -21.25 25.29 23.35
N ASN A 106 -21.54 24.11 22.82
CA ASN A 106 -22.66 23.29 23.26
C ASN A 106 -22.18 21.87 23.55
N PRO A 107 -22.57 21.24 24.69
CA PRO A 107 -22.12 19.91 25.09
C PRO A 107 -22.39 18.81 24.03
N ILE A 108 -23.38 19.03 23.16
CA ILE A 108 -23.72 18.10 22.08
C ILE A 108 -22.69 18.17 20.92
N GLN A 109 -22.12 19.36 20.64
CA GLN A 109 -21.04 19.51 19.65
C GLN A 109 -19.77 18.82 20.14
N GLU A 110 -19.44 19.02 21.41
CA GLU A 110 -18.30 18.37 22.06
C GLU A 110 -18.45 16.85 22.06
N ARG A 111 -19.66 16.35 22.36
CA ARG A 111 -19.96 14.92 22.28
C ARG A 111 -19.79 14.36 20.86
N LEU A 112 -20.31 15.04 19.84
CA LEU A 112 -20.15 14.60 18.45
C LEU A 112 -18.68 14.59 18.05
N LYS A 113 -17.94 15.65 18.40
CA LYS A 113 -16.51 15.78 18.15
C LYS A 113 -15.70 14.67 18.80
N ASN A 114 -15.96 14.37 20.07
CA ASN A 114 -15.27 13.30 20.78
C ASN A 114 -15.54 11.93 20.12
N LEU A 115 -16.79 11.63 19.77
CA LEU A 115 -17.14 10.39 19.08
C LEU A 115 -16.47 10.27 17.71
N VAL A 116 -16.45 11.36 16.92
CA VAL A 116 -15.78 11.40 15.61
C VAL A 116 -14.27 11.24 15.76
N ASN A 117 -13.65 11.88 16.77
CA ASN A 117 -12.23 11.80 17.03
C ASN A 117 -11.81 10.39 17.46
N THR A 118 -12.54 9.74 18.37
CA THR A 118 -12.24 8.36 18.80
C THR A 118 -12.24 7.39 17.61
N PHE A 119 -13.21 7.51 16.70
CA PHE A 119 -13.22 6.70 15.47
C PHE A 119 -12.09 7.06 14.52
N LYS A 120 -11.80 8.35 14.35
CA LYS A 120 -10.70 8.83 13.49
C LYS A 120 -9.35 8.32 13.97
N GLU A 121 -9.12 8.26 15.28
CA GLU A 121 -7.91 7.70 15.90
C GLU A 121 -7.85 6.17 15.75
N ALA A 122 -8.99 5.48 15.81
CA ALA A 122 -9.06 4.04 15.58
C ALA A 122 -8.88 3.65 14.09
N MET A 123 -9.21 4.52 13.13
CA MET A 123 -9.18 4.17 11.69
C MET A 123 -7.80 3.76 11.16
N PRO A 124 -6.69 4.44 11.50
CA PRO A 124 -5.35 3.97 11.17
C PRO A 124 -5.03 2.56 11.68
N ILE A 125 -5.51 2.21 12.89
CA ILE A 125 -5.33 0.88 13.46
C ILE A 125 -6.13 -0.15 12.66
N VAL A 126 -7.40 0.13 12.37
CA VAL A 126 -8.24 -0.75 11.54
C VAL A 126 -7.60 -0.96 10.17
N THR A 127 -7.08 0.10 9.55
CA THR A 127 -6.41 0.02 8.26
C THR A 127 -5.13 -0.82 8.34
N ALA A 128 -4.33 -0.61 9.39
CA ALA A 128 -3.09 -1.35 9.63
C ALA A 128 -3.35 -2.84 9.86
N LEU A 129 -4.37 -3.19 10.64
CA LEU A 129 -4.74 -4.58 10.95
C LEU A 129 -5.45 -5.29 9.78
N ARG A 130 -6.06 -4.54 8.86
CA ARG A 130 -6.63 -5.08 7.61
C ARG A 130 -5.60 -5.24 6.49
N ASN A 131 -4.33 -4.93 6.74
CA ASN A 131 -3.29 -5.12 5.76
C ASN A 131 -3.11 -6.61 5.46
N ASP A 132 -3.36 -7.00 4.21
CA ASP A 132 -3.27 -8.38 3.72
C ASP A 132 -1.82 -8.91 3.69
N LYS A 133 -0.84 -8.02 3.87
CA LYS A 133 0.59 -8.35 3.90
C LYS A 133 1.09 -8.73 5.30
N LEU A 134 0.24 -8.68 6.32
CA LEU A 134 0.59 -9.13 7.67
C LEU A 134 0.80 -10.64 7.69
N THR A 135 1.94 -11.06 8.25
CA THR A 135 2.31 -12.46 8.43
C THR A 135 2.12 -12.87 9.89
N GLU A 136 2.13 -14.17 10.19
CA GLU A 136 2.00 -14.69 11.56
C GLU A 136 2.97 -14.03 12.54
N ARG A 137 4.21 -13.77 12.11
CA ARG A 137 5.20 -13.05 12.91
C ARG A 137 4.75 -11.63 13.29
N HIS A 138 4.22 -10.87 12.33
CA HIS A 138 3.72 -9.53 12.58
C HIS A 138 2.52 -9.56 13.53
N TRP A 139 1.66 -10.57 13.41
CA TRP A 139 0.55 -10.80 14.35
C TRP A 139 1.04 -11.11 15.76
N ASP A 140 2.10 -11.91 15.90
CA ASP A 140 2.68 -12.21 17.21
C ASP A 140 3.31 -10.96 17.85
N GLU A 141 3.99 -10.13 17.07
CA GLU A 141 4.52 -8.84 17.53
C GLU A 141 3.37 -7.92 18.02
N ILE A 142 2.26 -7.84 17.28
CA ILE A 142 1.07 -7.06 17.67
C ILE A 142 0.43 -7.63 18.95
N LYS A 143 0.29 -8.95 19.06
CA LYS A 143 -0.28 -9.62 20.26
C LYS A 143 0.57 -9.35 21.50
N ILE A 144 1.88 -9.34 21.36
CA ILE A 144 2.81 -9.02 22.46
C ILE A 144 2.66 -7.56 22.87
N LEU A 145 2.58 -6.63 21.91
CA LEU A 145 2.44 -5.20 22.21
C LEU A 145 1.16 -4.86 22.98
N ILE A 146 0.04 -5.48 22.61
CA ILE A 146 -1.25 -5.21 23.24
C ILE A 146 -1.37 -5.98 24.58
N ASN A 147 -0.37 -6.79 24.94
CA ASN A 147 -0.30 -7.58 26.18
C ASN A 147 -1.56 -8.45 26.41
N GLN A 148 -2.25 -8.80 25.32
CA GLN A 148 -3.47 -9.60 25.32
C GLN A 148 -3.29 -10.77 24.36
N LYS A 149 -3.28 -11.97 24.94
CA LYS A 149 -3.13 -13.25 24.22
C LYS A 149 -4.30 -13.59 23.28
N GLU A 150 -5.37 -12.81 23.29
CA GLU A 150 -6.65 -13.13 22.66
C GLU A 150 -7.05 -12.23 21.48
N LEU A 151 -6.12 -11.42 20.95
CA LEU A 151 -6.35 -10.75 19.67
C LEU A 151 -6.21 -11.73 18.52
N ASP A 152 -7.27 -12.50 18.34
CA ASP A 152 -7.46 -13.39 17.22
C ASP A 152 -8.46 -12.74 16.26
N ILE A 153 -7.94 -11.91 15.35
CA ILE A 153 -8.75 -11.20 14.34
C ILE A 153 -9.39 -12.19 13.36
N THR A 154 -8.88 -13.43 13.31
CA THR A 154 -9.46 -14.56 12.60
C THR A 154 -10.72 -15.13 13.26
N ARG A 155 -11.07 -14.71 14.49
CA ARG A 155 -12.37 -15.07 15.09
C ARG A 155 -13.49 -14.29 14.42
N ASP A 156 -14.50 -15.02 13.96
CA ASP A 156 -15.73 -14.47 13.37
C ASP A 156 -16.50 -13.49 14.28
N ASP A 157 -16.19 -13.48 15.58
CA ASP A 157 -16.80 -12.65 16.61
C ASP A 157 -16.03 -11.34 16.89
N PHE A 158 -14.89 -11.10 16.23
CA PHE A 158 -14.13 -9.86 16.42
C PHE A 158 -14.84 -8.69 15.73
N THR A 159 -15.31 -7.73 16.54
CA THR A 159 -16.04 -6.55 16.10
C THR A 159 -15.20 -5.29 16.30
N LEU A 160 -15.48 -4.25 15.50
CA LEU A 160 -14.84 -2.94 15.66
C LEU A 160 -15.04 -2.38 17.08
N LYS A 161 -16.12 -2.77 17.75
CA LYS A 161 -16.42 -2.41 19.13
C LYS A 161 -15.37 -2.96 20.10
N ALA A 162 -15.03 -4.23 19.99
CA ALA A 162 -14.02 -4.86 20.84
C ALA A 162 -12.67 -4.14 20.70
N LEU A 163 -12.30 -3.74 19.48
CA LEU A 163 -11.06 -3.01 19.22
C LEU A 163 -11.04 -1.61 19.84
N ILE A 164 -12.17 -0.87 19.77
CA ILE A 164 -12.28 0.46 20.38
C ILE A 164 -12.34 0.37 21.91
N ASP A 165 -13.05 -0.62 22.46
CA ASP A 165 -13.18 -0.84 23.90
C ASP A 165 -11.86 -1.30 24.55
N MET A 166 -10.95 -1.89 23.77
CA MET A 166 -9.61 -2.34 24.21
C MET A 166 -8.59 -1.20 24.33
N ASP A 167 -8.96 0.06 24.07
CA ASP A 167 -8.09 1.24 24.12
C ASP A 167 -6.78 1.06 23.32
N VAL A 168 -6.88 0.38 22.18
CA VAL A 168 -5.75 0.08 21.28
C VAL A 168 -5.14 1.37 20.68
N ASN A 169 -5.82 2.51 20.85
CA ASN A 169 -5.36 3.85 20.46
C ASN A 169 -3.99 4.19 21.04
N GLN A 170 -3.66 3.72 22.26
CA GLN A 170 -2.35 3.99 22.86
C GLN A 170 -1.17 3.37 22.08
N PHE A 171 -1.42 2.30 21.33
CA PHE A 171 -0.42 1.58 20.54
C PHE A 171 -0.52 1.88 19.04
N GLN A 172 -1.30 2.89 18.65
CA GLN A 172 -1.55 3.25 17.25
C GLN A 172 -0.26 3.39 16.42
N GLU A 173 0.73 4.15 16.91
CA GLU A 173 1.99 4.37 16.21
C GLU A 173 2.79 3.07 16.01
N GLN A 174 2.72 2.16 16.99
CA GLN A 174 3.48 0.91 16.94
C GLN A 174 2.82 -0.08 15.97
N ILE A 175 1.49 -0.20 16.00
CA ILE A 175 0.73 -1.07 15.09
C ILE A 175 0.85 -0.58 13.65
N THR A 176 0.74 0.74 13.43
CA THR A 176 0.93 1.32 12.10
C THR A 176 2.36 1.15 11.59
N SER A 177 3.36 1.23 12.47
CA SER A 177 4.76 0.91 12.14
C SER A 177 4.93 -0.54 11.72
N ILE A 178 4.35 -1.50 12.45
CA ILE A 178 4.39 -2.93 12.11
C ILE A 178 3.70 -3.20 10.77
N SER A 179 2.51 -2.63 10.53
CA SER A 179 1.84 -2.76 9.24
C SER A 179 2.67 -2.17 8.10
N THR A 180 3.32 -1.03 8.34
CA THR A 180 4.22 -0.42 7.34
C THR A 180 5.42 -1.33 7.07
N GLN A 181 6.02 -1.91 8.10
CA GLN A 181 7.08 -2.89 7.97
C GLN A 181 6.61 -4.10 7.14
N ALA A 182 5.43 -4.66 7.42
CA ALA A 182 4.89 -5.79 6.68
C ALA A 182 4.72 -5.49 5.18
N THR A 183 4.19 -4.32 4.82
CA THR A 183 4.09 -3.90 3.41
C THR A 183 5.46 -3.78 2.75
N GLN A 184 6.44 -3.22 3.45
CA GLN A 184 7.79 -3.06 2.90
C GLN A 184 8.51 -4.41 2.76
N GLU A 185 8.36 -5.31 3.73
CA GLU A 185 8.88 -6.68 3.63
C GLU A 185 8.26 -7.45 2.47
N PHE A 186 6.95 -7.31 2.26
CA PHE A 186 6.27 -7.91 1.10
C PHE A 186 6.83 -7.38 -0.23
N ASN A 187 7.03 -6.07 -0.34
CA ASN A 187 7.60 -5.46 -1.55
C ASN A 187 9.02 -5.97 -1.81
N LEU A 188 9.87 -6.07 -0.78
CA LEU A 188 11.22 -6.63 -0.92
C LEU A 188 11.17 -8.10 -1.36
N LYS A 189 10.25 -8.89 -0.80
CA LYS A 189 10.07 -10.29 -1.20
C LYS A 189 9.60 -10.40 -2.65
N GLN A 190 8.70 -9.52 -3.08
CA GLN A 190 8.27 -9.45 -4.47
C GLN A 190 9.44 -9.14 -5.41
N GLN A 191 10.31 -8.20 -5.06
CA GLN A 191 11.51 -7.90 -5.86
C GLN A 191 12.46 -9.11 -5.95
N ILE A 192 12.64 -9.87 -4.86
CA ILE A 192 13.43 -11.13 -4.91
C ILE A 192 12.78 -12.15 -5.85
N ASN A 193 11.46 -12.31 -5.79
CA ASN A 193 10.73 -13.22 -6.69
C ASN A 193 10.81 -12.77 -8.15
N GLU A 194 10.78 -11.47 -8.43
CA GLU A 194 10.96 -10.93 -9.79
C GLU A 194 12.34 -11.30 -10.36
N ILE A 195 13.38 -11.29 -9.52
CA ILE A 195 14.72 -11.76 -9.88
C ILE A 195 14.71 -13.27 -10.15
N ASP A 196 14.07 -14.08 -9.29
CA ASP A 196 13.93 -15.53 -9.54
C ASP A 196 13.23 -15.81 -10.89
N GLU A 197 12.13 -15.12 -11.17
CA GLU A 197 11.40 -15.29 -12.42
C GLU A 197 12.20 -14.85 -13.64
N LEU A 198 12.98 -13.78 -13.52
CA LEU A 198 13.86 -13.29 -14.58
C LEU A 198 14.93 -14.35 -14.90
N TRP A 199 15.61 -14.88 -13.89
CA TRP A 199 16.66 -15.91 -14.07
C TRP A 199 16.11 -17.26 -14.54
N ARG A 200 14.84 -17.57 -14.28
CA ARG A 200 14.16 -18.74 -14.88
C ARG A 200 13.89 -18.61 -16.37
N LYS A 201 13.78 -17.39 -16.89
CA LYS A 201 13.44 -17.12 -18.30
C LYS A 201 14.68 -16.89 -19.18
N ILE A 202 15.80 -16.48 -18.56
CA ILE A 202 17.06 -16.28 -19.27
C ILE A 202 17.57 -17.61 -19.81
N ASN A 203 17.87 -17.63 -21.11
CA ASN A 203 18.51 -18.75 -21.78
C ASN A 203 19.80 -18.27 -22.43
N PHE A 204 20.87 -19.05 -22.28
CA PHE A 204 22.11 -18.80 -22.99
C PHE A 204 21.97 -19.23 -24.45
N ILE A 205 22.28 -18.32 -25.38
CA ILE A 205 22.21 -18.59 -26.81
C ILE A 205 23.58 -19.08 -27.30
N THR A 206 23.58 -20.25 -27.92
CA THR A 206 24.76 -20.84 -28.55
C THR A 206 24.58 -20.93 -30.05
N ASP A 207 25.56 -20.44 -30.79
CA ASP A 207 25.56 -20.40 -32.25
C ASP A 207 26.73 -21.21 -32.82
N TYR A 208 26.52 -21.87 -33.95
CA TYR A 208 27.58 -22.60 -34.63
C TYR A 208 28.56 -21.63 -35.33
N ASP A 209 29.86 -21.74 -35.02
CA ASP A 209 30.92 -20.99 -35.70
C ASP A 209 31.62 -21.89 -36.73
N GLU A 210 31.33 -21.68 -38.01
CA GLU A 210 31.92 -22.40 -39.15
C GLU A 210 33.45 -22.33 -39.19
N ARG A 211 34.08 -21.30 -38.59
CA ARG A 211 35.55 -21.19 -38.59
C ARG A 211 36.20 -22.20 -37.66
N CYS A 212 35.51 -22.48 -36.55
CA CYS A 212 36.00 -23.31 -35.45
C CYS A 212 35.35 -24.69 -35.38
N ASP A 213 34.32 -24.93 -36.20
CA ASP A 213 33.56 -26.18 -36.30
C ASP A 213 32.94 -26.60 -34.94
N SER A 214 32.43 -25.62 -34.19
CA SER A 214 31.85 -25.80 -32.85
C SER A 214 30.78 -24.75 -32.54
N TYR A 215 29.90 -25.06 -31.60
CA TYR A 215 29.01 -24.08 -30.97
C TYR A 215 29.82 -23.15 -30.06
N VAL A 216 29.40 -21.89 -30.03
CA VAL A 216 30.05 -20.75 -29.35
C VAL A 216 28.94 -19.89 -28.74
N LEU A 217 29.12 -19.39 -27.51
CA LEU A 217 28.20 -18.44 -26.90
C LEU A 217 28.18 -17.12 -27.66
N LYS A 218 26.97 -16.62 -27.93
CA LYS A 218 26.71 -15.31 -28.54
C LYS A 218 25.64 -14.54 -27.76
N ASP A 219 25.51 -13.25 -28.10
CA ASP A 219 24.47 -12.34 -27.62
C ASP A 219 24.38 -12.29 -26.08
N LEU A 220 25.53 -12.01 -25.45
CA LEU A 220 25.66 -11.95 -23.99
C LEU A 220 25.30 -10.60 -23.39
N ASP A 221 25.06 -9.57 -24.21
CA ASP A 221 24.78 -8.20 -23.75
C ASP A 221 23.54 -8.16 -22.83
N ASP A 222 22.49 -8.91 -23.19
CA ASP A 222 21.27 -9.02 -22.37
C ASP A 222 21.54 -9.76 -21.04
N ILE A 223 22.44 -10.74 -21.04
CA ILE A 223 22.83 -11.49 -19.83
C ILE A 223 23.63 -10.60 -18.89
N PHE A 224 24.57 -9.81 -19.40
CA PHE A 224 25.32 -8.85 -18.61
C PHE A 224 24.41 -7.76 -18.03
N THR A 225 23.48 -7.24 -18.84
CA THR A 225 22.48 -6.28 -18.37
C THR A 225 21.64 -6.88 -17.24
N ALA A 226 21.17 -8.11 -17.41
CA ALA A 226 20.41 -8.82 -16.38
C ALA A 226 21.22 -9.09 -15.10
N LEU A 227 22.52 -9.42 -15.22
CA LEU A 227 23.44 -9.57 -14.06
C LEU A 227 23.57 -8.26 -13.30
N ASP A 228 23.86 -7.16 -14.00
CA ASP A 228 24.06 -5.83 -13.41
C ASP A 228 22.79 -5.33 -12.72
N GLU A 229 21.64 -5.44 -13.39
CA GLU A 229 20.33 -5.06 -12.84
C GLU A 229 19.96 -5.91 -11.61
N SER A 230 20.15 -7.23 -11.70
CA SER A 230 19.86 -8.14 -10.58
C SER A 230 20.78 -7.85 -9.39
N LEU A 231 22.07 -7.59 -9.63
CA LEU A 231 23.03 -7.26 -8.58
C LEU A 231 22.70 -5.91 -7.93
N ALA A 232 22.34 -4.89 -8.73
CA ALA A 232 21.91 -3.59 -8.22
C ALA A 232 20.65 -3.72 -7.35
N ASN A 233 19.64 -4.46 -7.81
CA ASN A 233 18.41 -4.71 -7.07
C ASN A 233 18.67 -5.45 -5.76
N ILE A 234 19.47 -6.52 -5.76
CA ILE A 234 19.83 -7.24 -4.52
C ILE A 234 20.60 -6.36 -3.55
N ASN A 235 21.54 -5.52 -4.03
CA ASN A 235 22.25 -4.58 -3.16
C ASN A 235 21.29 -3.53 -2.57
N MET A 236 20.29 -3.07 -3.32
CA MET A 236 19.25 -2.18 -2.82
C MET A 236 18.39 -2.88 -1.74
N ILE A 237 18.01 -4.14 -1.96
CA ILE A 237 17.28 -4.96 -0.98
C ILE A 237 18.10 -5.12 0.29
N LEU A 238 19.38 -5.48 0.19
CA LEU A 238 20.30 -5.63 1.33
C LEU A 238 20.57 -4.31 2.07
N GLY A 239 20.47 -3.17 1.38
CA GLY A 239 20.54 -1.84 1.98
C GLY A 239 19.27 -1.42 2.73
N SER A 240 18.15 -2.12 2.54
CA SER A 240 16.89 -1.80 3.20
C SER A 240 16.90 -2.17 4.68
N ARG A 241 16.39 -1.26 5.54
CA ARG A 241 16.22 -1.52 6.98
C ARG A 241 15.26 -2.68 7.30
N PHE A 242 14.37 -3.01 6.36
CA PHE A 242 13.37 -4.08 6.49
C PHE A 242 13.86 -5.43 5.98
N VAL A 243 15.12 -5.55 5.55
CA VAL A 243 15.65 -6.79 4.99
C VAL A 243 15.87 -7.90 6.03
N LYS A 244 15.82 -7.61 7.34
CA LYS A 244 16.17 -8.57 8.40
C LYS A 244 15.62 -10.00 8.20
N PRO A 245 14.33 -10.23 7.95
CA PRO A 245 13.81 -11.58 7.71
C PRO A 245 14.20 -12.17 6.35
N LEU A 246 14.45 -11.34 5.34
CA LEU A 246 14.80 -11.74 3.98
C LEU A 246 16.31 -11.77 3.73
N ARG A 247 17.13 -11.42 4.73
CA ARG A 247 18.56 -11.18 4.56
C ARG A 247 19.29 -12.42 4.08
N THR A 248 19.00 -13.57 4.67
CA THR A 248 19.62 -14.84 4.28
C THR A 248 19.31 -15.19 2.82
N GLU A 249 18.08 -14.98 2.40
CA GLU A 249 17.63 -15.22 1.02
C GLU A 249 18.30 -14.24 0.03
N ALA A 250 18.33 -12.94 0.36
CA ALA A 250 18.97 -11.92 -0.46
C ALA A 250 20.50 -12.11 -0.56
N GLU A 251 21.17 -12.50 0.53
CA GLU A 251 22.61 -12.83 0.53
C GLU A 251 22.91 -14.06 -0.33
N GLN A 252 22.02 -15.06 -0.30
CA GLN A 252 22.12 -16.24 -1.16
C GLN A 252 21.96 -15.89 -2.63
N TRP A 253 20.96 -15.07 -2.98
CA TRP A 253 20.80 -14.55 -4.34
C TRP A 253 22.01 -13.75 -4.81
N LYS A 254 22.55 -12.87 -3.96
CA LYS A 254 23.79 -12.15 -4.26
C LYS A 254 24.92 -13.10 -4.62
N LYS A 255 25.11 -14.14 -3.81
CA LYS A 255 26.16 -15.14 -4.03
C LYS A 255 25.95 -15.88 -5.36
N TRP A 256 24.72 -16.27 -5.68
CA TRP A 256 24.40 -16.92 -6.95
C TRP A 256 24.67 -16.02 -8.14
N ILE A 257 24.21 -14.77 -8.12
CA ILE A 257 24.43 -13.79 -9.20
C ILE A 257 25.94 -13.56 -9.41
N MET A 258 26.70 -13.37 -8.34
CA MET A 258 28.16 -13.22 -8.43
C MET A 258 28.83 -14.48 -9.01
N THR A 259 28.40 -15.67 -8.58
CA THR A 259 28.94 -16.94 -9.11
C THR A 259 28.63 -17.10 -10.60
N ILE A 260 27.43 -16.71 -11.04
CA ILE A 260 27.06 -16.73 -12.46
C ILE A 260 27.90 -15.73 -13.25
N SER A 261 28.11 -14.52 -12.74
CA SER A 261 28.98 -13.51 -13.37
C SER A 261 30.40 -14.04 -13.56
N ASP A 262 31.02 -14.56 -12.49
CA ASP A 262 32.37 -15.14 -12.54
C ASP A 262 32.43 -16.31 -13.54
N MET A 263 31.39 -17.17 -13.57
CA MET A 263 31.30 -18.28 -14.51
C MET A 263 31.20 -17.80 -15.97
N VAL A 264 30.39 -16.77 -16.24
CA VAL A 264 30.23 -16.21 -17.59
C VAL A 264 31.54 -15.57 -18.07
N ASP A 265 32.23 -14.82 -17.20
CA ASP A 265 33.52 -14.20 -17.53
C ASP A 265 34.59 -15.25 -17.86
N GLU A 266 34.73 -16.28 -17.02
CA GLU A 266 35.65 -17.39 -17.25
C GLU A 266 35.29 -18.18 -18.52
N TRP A 267 34.00 -18.38 -18.79
CA TRP A 267 33.56 -19.06 -20.02
C TRP A 267 33.94 -18.25 -21.26
N ILE A 268 33.69 -16.94 -21.28
CA ILE A 268 34.09 -16.07 -22.40
C ILE A 268 35.60 -16.07 -22.57
N MET A 269 36.36 -15.99 -21.48
CA MET A 269 37.82 -16.01 -21.53
C MET A 269 38.35 -17.35 -22.08
N CYS A 270 37.78 -18.46 -21.62
CA CYS A 270 38.08 -19.80 -22.12
C CYS A 270 37.77 -19.91 -23.62
N GLN A 271 36.57 -19.48 -24.03
CA GLN A 271 36.12 -19.49 -25.43
C GLN A 271 37.02 -18.64 -26.33
N LYS A 272 37.42 -17.44 -25.88
CA LYS A 272 38.31 -16.54 -26.62
C LYS A 272 39.69 -17.15 -26.81
N ASN A 273 40.29 -17.70 -25.75
CA ASN A 273 41.61 -18.32 -25.80
C ASN A 273 41.57 -19.60 -26.65
N TRP A 274 40.53 -20.42 -26.49
CA TRP A 274 40.31 -21.61 -27.29
C TRP A 274 40.17 -21.26 -28.77
N ARG A 275 39.36 -20.26 -29.13
CA ARG A 275 39.18 -19.80 -30.52
C ARG A 275 40.49 -19.31 -31.15
N TYR A 276 41.31 -18.60 -30.38
CA TYR A 276 42.63 -18.16 -30.83
C TYR A 276 43.57 -19.33 -31.10
N LEU A 277 43.65 -20.29 -30.17
CA LEU A 277 44.48 -21.49 -30.33
C LEU A 277 43.97 -22.42 -31.43
N GLN A 278 42.65 -22.56 -31.59
CA GLN A 278 42.03 -23.37 -32.64
C GLN A 278 42.44 -22.86 -34.02
N ASN A 279 42.49 -21.54 -34.24
CA ASN A 279 42.96 -20.97 -35.51
C ASN A 279 44.45 -21.26 -35.79
N ILE A 280 45.28 -21.35 -34.75
CA ILE A 280 46.73 -21.63 -34.88
C ILE A 280 46.96 -23.12 -35.12
N PHE A 281 46.41 -23.98 -34.28
CA PHE A 281 46.59 -25.44 -34.37
C PHE A 281 45.83 -26.09 -35.53
N LYS A 282 44.96 -25.35 -36.23
CA LYS A 282 44.36 -25.80 -37.49
C LYS A 282 45.36 -25.84 -38.65
N ALA A 283 46.51 -25.17 -38.54
CA ALA A 283 47.53 -25.15 -39.58
C ALA A 283 48.40 -26.42 -39.55
N ASP A 284 48.47 -27.15 -40.68
CA ASP A 284 49.16 -28.44 -40.82
C ASP A 284 50.66 -28.39 -40.50
N ASP A 285 51.31 -27.25 -40.75
CA ASP A 285 52.71 -27.01 -40.47
C ASP A 285 53.00 -26.97 -38.96
N ILE A 286 52.14 -26.28 -38.19
CA ILE A 286 52.23 -26.19 -36.73
C ILE A 286 51.95 -27.54 -36.08
N GLN A 287 50.97 -28.30 -36.58
CA GLN A 287 50.67 -29.64 -36.08
C GLN A 287 51.87 -30.61 -36.22
N ARG A 288 52.65 -30.48 -37.30
CA ARG A 288 53.85 -31.28 -37.53
C ARG A 288 55.04 -30.82 -36.70
N ALA A 289 55.14 -29.51 -36.42
CA ALA A 289 56.22 -28.93 -35.63
C ALA A 289 56.06 -29.19 -34.12
N LEU A 290 54.83 -29.21 -33.60
CA LEU A 290 54.51 -29.32 -32.17
C LEU A 290 53.47 -30.43 -31.89
N PRO A 291 53.84 -31.72 -32.06
CA PRO A 291 52.88 -32.83 -31.96
C PRO A 291 52.39 -33.11 -30.54
N GLN A 292 53.20 -32.82 -29.51
CA GLN A 292 52.79 -33.04 -28.10
C GLN A 292 51.76 -32.00 -27.66
N GLU A 293 52.00 -30.73 -28.00
CA GLU A 293 51.12 -29.60 -27.72
C GLU A 293 49.79 -29.74 -28.46
N ASN A 294 49.83 -30.18 -29.73
CA ASN A 294 48.63 -30.47 -30.51
C ASN A 294 47.79 -31.59 -29.87
N SER A 295 48.43 -32.64 -29.34
CA SER A 295 47.72 -33.72 -28.63
C SER A 295 47.07 -33.23 -27.34
N MET A 296 47.72 -32.34 -26.59
CA MET A 296 47.11 -31.72 -25.40
C MET A 296 45.94 -30.83 -25.77
N PHE A 297 46.10 -29.99 -26.79
CA PHE A 297 45.06 -29.07 -27.24
C PHE A 297 43.83 -29.83 -27.76
N ALA A 298 44.00 -30.95 -28.49
CA ALA A 298 42.90 -31.79 -28.93
C ALA A 298 42.02 -32.31 -27.76
N LYS A 299 42.63 -32.62 -26.61
CA LYS A 299 41.86 -33.01 -25.40
C LYS A 299 41.05 -31.85 -24.85
N VAL A 300 41.64 -30.65 -24.81
CA VAL A 300 40.94 -29.43 -24.37
C VAL A 300 39.79 -29.10 -25.32
N THR A 301 40.01 -29.19 -26.63
CA THR A 301 38.97 -29.00 -27.64
C THR A 301 37.83 -29.98 -27.48
N SER A 302 38.12 -31.27 -27.25
CA SER A 302 37.06 -32.26 -26.96
C SER A 302 36.28 -31.94 -25.67
N GLY A 303 36.94 -31.42 -24.64
CA GLY A 303 36.26 -30.99 -23.41
C GLY A 303 35.36 -29.78 -23.66
N PHE A 304 35.84 -28.79 -24.42
CA PHE A 304 35.08 -27.60 -24.77
C PHE A 304 33.87 -27.93 -25.65
N THR A 305 34.02 -28.73 -26.70
CA THR A 305 32.89 -29.12 -27.57
C THR A 305 31.83 -29.91 -26.82
N ASN A 306 32.22 -30.75 -25.87
CA ASN A 306 31.27 -31.47 -25.01
C ASN A 306 30.52 -30.54 -24.03
N LEU A 307 31.13 -29.44 -23.60
CA LEU A 307 30.47 -28.45 -22.74
C LEU A 307 29.50 -27.55 -23.51
N MET A 308 29.71 -27.38 -24.82
CA MET A 308 28.89 -26.56 -25.70
C MET A 308 27.72 -27.32 -26.36
N GLN A 309 27.63 -28.65 -26.18
CA GLN A 309 26.55 -29.52 -26.63
C GLN A 309 25.50 -29.73 -25.54
#